data_AF-A0A4Y8LPZ5-F1
#
_entry.id   AF-A0A4Y8LPZ5-F1
#
_cell.length_a   1.000
_cell.length_b   1.000
_cell.length_c   1.000
_cell.angle_alpha   90.00
_cell.angle_beta   90.00
_cell.angle_gamma   90.00
#
_symmetry.space_group_name_H-M   'P 1'
#
loop_
_entity.id
_entity.type
_entity.pdbx_description
1 polymer ?
#
loop_
_entity_poly.entity_id
_entity_poly.type
_entity_poly.pdbx_seq_one_letter_code
_entity_poly.pdbx_strand_id
1 'polypeptide(L)'
;MFEQDYRVCFPKERIYISRNHQWAFAAWAMGKSTGLLGEKTTLLHVDAHLDDTWDGVVVEGLHGMKGNSDYLDVAGKLEIDNFIWAGFAAQTIDYIVYVCPKHVDESDPFDLTGWNLEGEQLKPIREILKQREYKGSRYECVQHLREHLSASSDRINQVLNYPNSVILDLDLDVFKLNLSDPLNLELKPDDQIRDELSFLRDLYPYDMITVALSPAFCGGENNCERLYRLFLEGFELELSKAETW
;
A
#
# COMPACT_ATOMS: atom_id res chain seq x y z
N MET A 1 15.58 16.20 2.48
CA MET A 1 14.72 16.54 1.33
C MET A 1 13.26 16.37 1.69
N PHE A 2 12.93 15.32 2.45
CA PHE A 2 11.56 15.06 2.88
C PHE A 2 11.41 15.48 4.34
N GLU A 3 10.71 16.58 4.61
CA GLU A 3 10.30 16.93 5.97
C GLU A 3 9.39 15.83 6.55
N GLN A 4 9.20 15.79 7.88
CA GLN A 4 8.42 14.72 8.53
C GLN A 4 6.99 14.60 7.96
N ASP A 5 6.37 15.73 7.62
CA ASP A 5 5.03 15.79 7.05
C ASP A 5 5.02 15.92 5.52
N TYR A 6 6.11 15.51 4.84
CA TYR A 6 6.19 15.59 3.39
C TYR A 6 5.09 14.75 2.73
N ARG A 7 4.17 15.45 2.06
CA ARG A 7 3.02 14.90 1.35
C ARG A 7 2.79 15.73 0.10
N VAL A 8 2.90 15.09 -1.06
CA VAL A 8 2.63 15.70 -2.35
C VAL A 8 1.79 14.78 -3.21
N CYS A 9 1.02 15.33 -4.13
CA CYS A 9 0.22 14.56 -5.07
C CYS A 9 0.37 15.11 -6.49
N PHE A 10 0.02 14.27 -7.45
CA PHE A 10 -0.10 14.58 -8.86
C PHE A 10 -1.57 14.39 -9.24
N PRO A 11 -2.42 15.43 -9.13
CA PRO A 11 -3.88 15.25 -9.20
C PRO A 11 -4.37 14.66 -10.52
N LYS A 12 -3.69 14.96 -11.63
CA LYS A 12 -4.05 14.46 -12.96
C LYS A 12 -3.78 12.96 -13.09
N GLU A 13 -2.65 12.51 -12.56
CA GLU A 13 -2.21 11.11 -12.54
C GLU A 13 -2.78 10.33 -11.36
N ARG A 14 -3.39 11.03 -10.38
CA ARG A 14 -4.00 10.48 -9.16
C ARG A 14 -3.00 9.73 -8.28
N ILE A 15 -1.77 10.24 -8.23
CA ILE A 15 -0.67 9.67 -7.47
C ILE A 15 -0.46 10.52 -6.22
N TYR A 16 -0.47 9.88 -5.06
CA TYR A 16 -0.24 10.49 -3.76
C TYR A 16 1.06 9.94 -3.18
N ILE A 17 1.99 10.81 -2.85
CA ILE A 17 3.30 10.45 -2.29
C ILE A 17 3.40 11.04 -0.90
N SER A 18 3.81 10.22 0.06
CA SER A 18 4.01 10.62 1.45
C SER A 18 5.32 10.08 1.99
N ARG A 19 5.90 10.78 2.97
CA ARG A 19 7.10 10.30 3.66
C ARG A 19 6.87 8.97 4.35
N ASN A 20 5.78 8.88 5.12
CA ASN A 20 5.42 7.70 5.88
C ASN A 20 4.20 7.02 5.25
N HIS A 21 4.10 5.70 5.42
CA HIS A 21 3.18 4.87 4.65
C HIS A 21 1.72 4.99 5.08
N GLN A 22 1.46 5.17 6.38
CA GLN A 22 0.10 5.26 6.92
C GLN A 22 -0.76 6.37 6.30
N TRP A 23 -0.13 7.39 5.69
CA TRP A 23 -0.85 8.42 4.95
C TRP A 23 -1.60 7.88 3.71
N ALA A 24 -1.21 6.71 3.18
CA ALA A 24 -1.93 6.02 2.12
C ALA A 24 -3.42 5.83 2.48
N PHE A 25 -3.72 5.48 3.73
CA PHE A 25 -5.09 5.37 4.23
C PHE A 25 -5.92 6.65 4.00
N ALA A 26 -5.37 7.83 4.27
CA ALA A 26 -6.08 9.09 4.07
C ALA A 26 -6.40 9.32 2.59
N ALA A 27 -5.44 9.04 1.70
CA ALA A 27 -5.66 9.13 0.26
C ALA A 27 -6.79 8.20 -0.19
N TRP A 28 -6.80 6.94 0.26
CA TRP A 28 -7.85 5.98 -0.07
C TRP A 28 -9.22 6.42 0.45
N ALA A 29 -9.30 6.89 1.70
CA ALA A 29 -10.55 7.38 2.29
C ALA A 29 -11.10 8.60 1.53
N MET A 30 -10.24 9.54 1.15
CA MET A 30 -10.62 10.67 0.28
C MET A 30 -11.10 10.18 -1.10
N GLY A 31 -10.38 9.24 -1.71
CA GLY A 31 -10.78 8.63 -2.98
C GLY A 31 -12.15 7.97 -2.92
N LYS A 32 -12.44 7.25 -1.83
CA LYS A 32 -13.75 6.63 -1.60
C LYS A 32 -14.85 7.69 -1.43
N SER A 33 -14.60 8.71 -0.61
CA SER A 33 -15.58 9.75 -0.31
C SER A 33 -15.96 10.62 -1.52
N THR A 34 -15.04 10.78 -2.48
CA THR A 34 -15.24 11.58 -3.69
C THR A 34 -15.82 10.76 -4.85
N GLY A 35 -16.02 9.45 -4.66
CA GLY A 35 -16.47 8.53 -5.71
C GLY A 35 -15.39 8.20 -6.75
N LEU A 36 -14.12 8.54 -6.46
CA LEU A 36 -12.99 8.14 -7.29
C LEU A 36 -12.76 6.62 -7.21
N LEU A 37 -12.97 6.03 -6.03
CA LEU A 37 -12.95 4.58 -5.83
C LEU A 37 -14.38 4.02 -5.86
N GLY A 38 -14.55 2.82 -6.43
CA GLY A 38 -15.82 2.13 -6.53
C GLY A 38 -16.33 1.58 -5.18
N GLU A 39 -17.51 0.97 -5.18
CA GLU A 39 -18.12 0.38 -3.97
C GLU A 39 -17.22 -0.70 -3.34
N LYS A 40 -16.59 -1.53 -4.17
CA LYS A 40 -15.60 -2.51 -3.75
C LYS A 40 -14.26 -2.25 -4.42
N THR A 41 -13.17 -2.33 -3.68
CA THR A 41 -11.85 -1.91 -4.15
C THR A 41 -10.80 -2.99 -3.91
N THR A 42 -9.99 -3.25 -4.93
CA THR A 42 -8.78 -4.08 -4.81
C THR A 42 -7.58 -3.20 -4.47
N LEU A 43 -6.83 -3.58 -3.43
CA LEU A 43 -5.54 -3.00 -3.10
C LEU A 43 -4.44 -3.93 -3.65
N LEU A 44 -3.61 -3.43 -4.57
CA LEU A 44 -2.34 -4.06 -4.92
C LEU A 44 -1.25 -3.38 -4.09
N HIS A 45 -0.82 -4.03 -3.01
CA HIS A 45 0.18 -3.50 -2.09
C HIS A 45 1.54 -4.15 -2.38
N VAL A 46 2.51 -3.34 -2.75
CA VAL A 46 3.87 -3.72 -3.15
C VAL A 46 4.84 -3.13 -2.14
N ASP A 47 5.41 -4.01 -1.32
CA ASP A 47 6.15 -3.62 -0.12
C ASP A 47 7.16 -4.70 0.28
N ALA A 48 8.15 -4.34 1.09
CA ALA A 48 8.96 -5.29 1.83
C ALA A 48 8.21 -6.02 2.96
N HIS A 49 7.13 -5.43 3.48
CA HIS A 49 6.36 -5.84 4.66
C HIS A 49 4.90 -6.15 4.30
N LEU A 50 4.10 -6.50 5.32
CA LEU A 50 2.67 -6.76 5.15
C LEU A 50 1.79 -5.57 5.56
N ASP A 51 2.28 -4.70 6.45
CA ASP A 51 1.57 -3.55 7.02
C ASP A 51 0.11 -3.81 7.45
N ASP A 52 -0.11 -5.02 7.97
CA ASP A 52 -1.40 -5.57 8.34
C ASP A 52 -1.48 -5.90 9.83
N THR A 53 -0.85 -5.09 10.67
CA THR A 53 -1.09 -5.18 12.10
C THR A 53 -2.51 -4.73 12.44
N TRP A 54 -3.13 -5.45 13.36
CA TRP A 54 -4.58 -5.45 13.51
C TRP A 54 -5.15 -4.24 14.23
N ASP A 55 -4.33 -3.55 15.02
CA ASP A 55 -4.78 -2.49 15.92
C ASP A 55 -5.19 -1.20 15.19
N GLY A 56 -4.92 -1.12 13.88
CA GLY A 56 -5.50 -0.13 12.98
C GLY A 56 -7.03 -0.07 13.05
N VAL A 57 -7.72 -1.18 13.35
CA VAL A 57 -9.19 -1.22 13.46
C VAL A 57 -9.77 -0.47 14.66
N VAL A 58 -8.94 -0.19 15.68
CA VAL A 58 -9.35 0.46 16.93
C VAL A 58 -8.86 1.90 17.07
N VAL A 59 -8.24 2.47 16.04
CA VAL A 59 -7.77 3.86 16.07
C VAL A 59 -8.92 4.83 16.29
N GLU A 60 -8.68 5.78 17.19
CA GLU A 60 -9.67 6.78 17.59
C GLU A 60 -10.11 7.65 16.41
N GLY A 61 -11.41 7.63 16.13
CA GLY A 61 -12.03 8.43 15.07
C GLY A 61 -12.35 7.64 13.80
N LEU A 62 -11.76 6.45 13.60
CA LEU A 62 -11.89 5.66 12.38
C LEU A 62 -13.34 5.43 11.93
N HIS A 63 -14.19 4.98 12.85
CA HIS A 63 -15.60 4.65 12.55
C HIS A 63 -16.52 5.88 12.52
N GLY A 64 -15.99 7.06 12.83
CA GLY A 64 -16.74 8.32 12.94
C GLY A 64 -16.38 9.36 11.89
N MET A 65 -15.48 9.05 10.95
CA MET A 65 -14.98 9.98 9.95
C MET A 65 -16.10 10.47 9.01
N LYS A 66 -16.10 11.77 8.69
CA LYS A 66 -17.11 12.43 7.85
C LYS A 66 -16.53 13.24 6.70
N GLY A 67 -15.22 13.44 6.67
CA GLY A 67 -14.55 14.16 5.59
C GLY A 67 -13.04 14.25 5.76
N ASN A 68 -12.41 15.05 4.89
CA ASN A 68 -10.96 15.05 4.71
C ASN A 68 -10.14 15.33 5.98
N SER A 69 -10.60 16.22 6.87
CA SER A 69 -9.88 16.46 8.13
C SER A 69 -9.82 15.20 8.98
N ASP A 70 -10.93 14.48 9.09
CA ASP A 70 -11.01 13.26 9.90
C ASP A 70 -10.13 12.15 9.31
N TYR A 71 -10.06 12.05 7.97
CA TYR A 71 -9.19 11.08 7.29
C TYR A 71 -7.71 11.33 7.58
N LEU A 72 -7.30 12.60 7.53
CA LEU A 72 -5.94 13.01 7.86
C LEU A 72 -5.64 12.84 9.36
N ASP A 73 -6.59 13.19 10.23
CA ASP A 73 -6.43 13.06 11.68
C ASP A 73 -6.31 11.58 12.09
N VAL A 74 -7.10 10.69 11.49
CA VAL A 74 -6.98 9.24 11.73
C VAL A 74 -5.67 8.71 11.18
N ALA A 75 -5.28 9.09 9.95
CA ALA A 75 -3.99 8.68 9.40
C ALA A 75 -2.79 9.11 10.26
N GLY A 76 -2.83 10.32 10.83
CA GLY A 76 -1.79 10.80 11.74
C GLY A 76 -1.69 10.04 13.07
N LYS A 77 -2.70 9.23 13.42
CA LYS A 77 -2.73 8.37 14.61
C LYS A 77 -2.47 6.90 14.31
N LEU A 78 -2.43 6.51 13.03
CA LEU A 78 -2.05 5.17 12.61
C LEU A 78 -0.53 5.01 12.74
N GLU A 79 -0.11 3.79 13.02
CA GLU A 79 1.28 3.38 12.90
C GLU A 79 1.57 3.06 11.42
N ILE A 80 2.84 3.05 11.06
CA ILE A 80 3.26 2.82 9.67
C ILE A 80 2.85 1.44 9.13
N ASP A 81 2.53 0.48 10.00
CA ASP A 81 2.30 -0.93 9.69
C ASP A 81 0.88 -1.42 10.03
N ASN A 82 -0.08 -0.51 10.31
CA ASN A 82 -1.45 -0.88 10.72
C ASN A 82 -2.57 -0.30 9.84
N PHE A 83 -2.21 0.41 8.78
CA PHE A 83 -3.15 1.17 7.96
C PHE A 83 -3.99 0.30 7.00
N ILE A 84 -3.55 -0.91 6.66
CA ILE A 84 -4.33 -1.83 5.82
C ILE A 84 -5.58 -2.31 6.56
N TRP A 85 -5.46 -2.73 7.83
CA TRP A 85 -6.62 -3.08 8.64
C TRP A 85 -7.54 -1.89 8.89
N ALA A 86 -6.99 -0.68 9.05
CA ALA A 86 -7.80 0.53 9.13
C ALA A 86 -8.61 0.75 7.84
N GLY A 87 -7.99 0.59 6.66
CA GLY A 87 -8.66 0.66 5.37
C GLY A 87 -9.76 -0.39 5.20
N PHE A 88 -9.49 -1.63 5.63
CA PHE A 88 -10.48 -2.69 5.63
C PHE A 88 -11.64 -2.40 6.61
N ALA A 89 -11.36 -1.94 7.82
CA ALA A 89 -12.40 -1.58 8.79
C ALA A 89 -13.26 -0.40 8.31
N ALA A 90 -12.65 0.59 7.65
CA ALA A 90 -13.32 1.76 7.09
C ALA A 90 -13.97 1.52 5.72
N GLN A 91 -13.91 0.29 5.19
CA GLN A 91 -14.47 -0.09 3.88
C GLN A 91 -13.89 0.72 2.70
N THR A 92 -12.63 1.14 2.80
CA THR A 92 -11.90 1.74 1.67
C THR A 92 -11.33 0.67 0.75
N ILE A 93 -11.01 -0.51 1.28
CA ILE A 93 -10.51 -1.68 0.56
C ILE A 93 -11.31 -2.95 0.90
N ASP A 94 -11.28 -3.94 -0.02
CA ASP A 94 -12.06 -5.17 0.07
C ASP A 94 -11.27 -6.45 -0.24
N TYR A 95 -10.34 -6.37 -1.17
CA TYR A 95 -9.51 -7.50 -1.60
C TYR A 95 -8.07 -7.01 -1.70
N ILE A 96 -7.12 -7.79 -1.17
CA ILE A 96 -5.73 -7.35 -1.08
C ILE A 96 -4.84 -8.30 -1.87
N VAL A 97 -4.02 -7.75 -2.73
CA VAL A 97 -2.96 -8.47 -3.42
C VAL A 97 -1.65 -7.99 -2.84
N TYR A 98 -1.05 -8.81 -2.00
CA TYR A 98 0.28 -8.57 -1.45
C TYR A 98 1.35 -8.95 -2.47
N VAL A 99 2.29 -8.07 -2.71
CA VAL A 99 3.54 -8.36 -3.39
C VAL A 99 4.66 -8.08 -2.40
N CYS A 100 4.86 -9.03 -1.49
CA CYS A 100 5.83 -8.92 -0.41
C CYS A 100 6.47 -10.29 -0.10
N PRO A 101 7.77 -10.30 0.25
CA PRO A 101 8.56 -11.51 0.45
C PRO A 101 8.16 -12.33 1.68
N LYS A 102 7.96 -13.65 1.53
CA LYS A 102 7.69 -14.53 2.67
C LYS A 102 8.88 -14.77 3.60
N HIS A 103 10.10 -14.51 3.12
CA HIS A 103 11.30 -14.66 3.94
C HIS A 103 11.50 -13.50 4.94
N VAL A 104 10.75 -12.41 4.79
CA VAL A 104 10.68 -11.31 5.78
C VAL A 104 9.59 -11.63 6.82
N ASP A 105 8.42 -12.07 6.35
CA ASP A 105 7.32 -12.53 7.19
C ASP A 105 6.68 -13.78 6.58
N GLU A 106 6.83 -14.92 7.25
CA GLU A 106 6.34 -16.22 6.79
C GLU A 106 4.82 -16.41 7.00
N SER A 107 4.15 -15.51 7.72
CA SER A 107 2.71 -15.61 7.99
C SER A 107 1.88 -15.51 6.71
N ASP A 108 0.74 -16.21 6.70
CA ASP A 108 -0.29 -15.96 5.69
C ASP A 108 -1.24 -14.88 6.26
N PRO A 109 -1.27 -13.65 5.68
CA PRO A 109 -2.08 -12.56 6.20
C PRO A 109 -3.58 -12.87 6.18
N PHE A 110 -4.00 -13.91 5.44
CA PHE A 110 -5.39 -14.34 5.35
C PHE A 110 -5.70 -15.58 6.23
N ASP A 111 -4.69 -16.21 6.83
CA ASP A 111 -4.88 -17.32 7.77
C ASP A 111 -5.00 -16.81 9.22
N LEU A 112 -6.24 -16.56 9.64
CA LEU A 112 -6.56 -16.12 10.99
C LEU A 112 -6.76 -17.27 11.99
N THR A 113 -6.45 -18.53 11.63
CA THR A 113 -6.70 -19.69 12.51
C THR A 113 -5.94 -19.62 13.83
N GLY A 114 -4.77 -18.96 13.85
CA GLY A 114 -3.97 -18.71 15.05
C GLY A 114 -4.50 -17.60 15.96
N TRP A 115 -5.50 -16.84 15.52
CA TRP A 115 -5.96 -15.65 16.25
C TRP A 115 -7.00 -16.01 17.32
N ASN A 116 -6.81 -15.47 18.53
CA ASN A 116 -7.81 -15.62 19.59
C ASN A 116 -8.96 -14.62 19.44
N LEU A 117 -9.81 -14.82 18.42
CA LEU A 117 -10.95 -13.95 18.11
C LEU A 117 -12.00 -13.88 19.23
N GLU A 118 -11.97 -14.82 20.18
CA GLU A 118 -12.82 -14.82 21.37
C GLU A 118 -12.29 -13.90 22.50
N GLY A 119 -11.04 -13.45 22.41
CA GLY A 119 -10.47 -12.50 23.35
C GLY A 119 -11.06 -11.09 23.21
N GLU A 120 -11.19 -10.36 24.32
CA GLU A 120 -11.76 -9.00 24.32
C GLU A 120 -10.96 -8.01 23.44
N GLN A 121 -9.65 -8.21 23.28
CA GLN A 121 -8.80 -7.35 22.46
C GLN A 121 -9.16 -7.41 20.96
N LEU A 122 -9.48 -8.61 20.45
CA LEU A 122 -9.80 -8.83 19.03
C LEU A 122 -11.31 -8.80 18.74
N LYS A 123 -12.12 -8.45 19.75
CA LYS A 123 -13.58 -8.31 19.59
C LYS A 123 -13.96 -7.38 18.42
N PRO A 124 -13.33 -6.20 18.22
CA PRO A 124 -13.65 -5.35 17.07
C PRO A 124 -13.46 -6.06 15.73
N ILE A 125 -12.37 -6.82 15.60
CA ILE A 125 -12.05 -7.60 14.40
C ILE A 125 -13.09 -8.69 14.18
N ARG A 126 -13.42 -9.45 15.23
CA ARG A 126 -14.46 -10.49 15.16
C ARG A 126 -15.78 -9.91 14.66
N GLU A 127 -16.19 -8.72 15.13
CA GLU A 127 -17.44 -8.09 14.67
C GLU A 127 -17.37 -7.66 13.20
N ILE A 128 -16.22 -7.16 12.72
CA ILE A 128 -16.02 -6.84 11.30
C ILE A 128 -16.07 -8.12 10.45
N LEU A 129 -15.40 -9.19 10.89
CA LEU A 129 -15.31 -10.47 10.16
C LEU A 129 -16.65 -11.21 10.06
N LYS A 130 -17.62 -10.93 10.96
CA LYS A 130 -19.00 -11.42 10.81
C LYS A 130 -19.73 -10.80 9.60
N GLN A 131 -19.30 -9.63 9.16
CA GLN A 131 -19.96 -8.84 8.12
C GLN A 131 -19.25 -8.97 6.77
N ARG A 132 -17.92 -9.14 6.80
CA ARG A 132 -17.10 -9.22 5.59
C ARG A 132 -15.88 -10.12 5.79
N GLU A 133 -15.48 -10.77 4.72
CA GLU A 133 -14.32 -11.66 4.69
C GLU A 133 -13.05 -10.85 4.42
N TYR A 134 -12.00 -11.06 5.23
CA TYR A 134 -10.66 -10.55 4.96
C TYR A 134 -9.93 -11.57 4.08
N LYS A 135 -9.66 -11.20 2.82
CA LYS A 135 -9.12 -12.14 1.83
C LYS A 135 -8.29 -11.46 0.76
N GLY A 136 -7.53 -12.29 0.06
CA GLY A 136 -6.64 -11.82 -0.98
C GLY A 136 -5.73 -12.89 -1.54
N SER A 137 -4.62 -12.44 -2.13
CA SER A 137 -3.52 -13.28 -2.59
C SER A 137 -2.18 -12.65 -2.24
N ARG A 138 -1.12 -13.47 -2.19
CA ARG A 138 0.25 -13.02 -1.90
C ARG A 138 1.24 -13.56 -2.92
N TYR A 139 2.12 -12.69 -3.40
CA TYR A 139 3.22 -12.95 -4.31
C TYR A 139 4.54 -12.52 -3.66
N GLU A 140 5.59 -13.30 -3.85
CA GLU A 140 6.90 -13.08 -3.22
C GLU A 140 7.60 -11.78 -3.65
N CYS A 141 7.39 -11.35 -4.90
CA CYS A 141 8.02 -10.19 -5.49
C CYS A 141 7.34 -9.81 -6.80
N VAL A 142 7.70 -8.64 -7.35
CA VAL A 142 7.18 -8.13 -8.63
C VAL A 142 7.38 -9.13 -9.77
N GLN A 143 8.53 -9.81 -9.83
CA GLN A 143 8.82 -10.81 -10.86
C GLN A 143 7.89 -12.03 -10.74
N HIS A 144 7.60 -12.52 -9.53
CA HIS A 144 6.67 -13.64 -9.33
C HIS A 144 5.24 -13.25 -9.74
N LEU A 145 4.79 -12.02 -9.42
CA LEU A 145 3.52 -11.50 -9.91
C LEU A 145 3.50 -11.46 -11.45
N ARG A 146 4.56 -10.92 -12.07
CA ARG A 146 4.70 -10.84 -13.53
C ARG A 146 4.61 -12.21 -14.20
N GLU A 147 5.35 -13.20 -13.69
CA GLU A 147 5.32 -14.58 -14.19
C GLU A 147 3.92 -15.18 -14.08
N HIS A 148 3.27 -14.99 -12.93
CA HIS A 148 1.91 -15.47 -12.72
C HIS A 148 0.93 -14.90 -13.74
N LEU A 149 1.04 -13.61 -14.06
CA LEU A 149 0.15 -12.92 -15.00
C LEU A 149 0.46 -13.27 -16.47
N SER A 150 1.72 -13.48 -16.82
CA SER A 150 2.16 -13.82 -18.19
C SER A 150 1.55 -15.13 -18.73
N ALA A 151 1.08 -16.01 -17.85
CA ALA A 151 0.54 -17.30 -18.22
C ALA A 151 -0.84 -17.26 -18.90
N SER A 152 -1.61 -16.17 -18.78
CA SER A 152 -2.85 -15.94 -19.56
C SER A 152 -3.34 -14.50 -19.38
N SER A 153 -3.85 -13.89 -20.45
CA SER A 153 -4.42 -12.54 -20.45
C SER A 153 -5.60 -12.37 -19.48
N ASP A 154 -6.31 -13.44 -19.15
CA ASP A 154 -7.48 -13.37 -18.25
C ASP A 154 -7.08 -13.32 -16.77
N ARG A 155 -5.81 -13.59 -16.44
CA ARG A 155 -5.36 -13.68 -15.04
C ARG A 155 -5.37 -12.35 -14.32
N ILE A 156 -5.17 -11.24 -15.02
CA ILE A 156 -5.20 -9.93 -14.37
C ILE A 156 -6.56 -9.66 -13.72
N ASN A 157 -7.65 -10.05 -14.38
CA ASN A 157 -9.01 -9.92 -13.83
C ASN A 157 -9.31 -10.92 -12.72
N GLN A 158 -8.56 -12.02 -12.63
CA GLN A 158 -8.67 -12.99 -11.54
C GLN A 158 -7.88 -12.53 -10.31
N VAL A 159 -6.71 -11.92 -10.52
CA VAL A 159 -5.87 -11.36 -9.46
C VAL A 159 -6.52 -10.10 -8.89
N LEU A 160 -6.96 -9.19 -9.76
CA LEU A 160 -7.62 -7.95 -9.39
C LEU A 160 -9.13 -8.17 -9.26
N ASN A 161 -9.54 -8.93 -8.24
CA ASN A 161 -10.90 -9.41 -8.00
C ASN A 161 -12.02 -8.34 -8.19
N TYR A 162 -11.70 -7.06 -7.99
CA TYR A 162 -12.54 -5.92 -8.36
C TYR A 162 -11.84 -5.03 -9.41
N PRO A 163 -11.86 -5.41 -10.70
CA PRO A 163 -11.06 -4.71 -11.72
C PRO A 163 -11.55 -3.28 -11.99
N ASN A 164 -12.79 -2.95 -11.63
CA ASN A 164 -13.34 -1.60 -11.82
C ASN A 164 -12.99 -0.61 -10.69
N SER A 165 -12.22 -1.05 -9.69
CA SER A 165 -11.68 -0.15 -8.67
C SER A 165 -10.39 -0.73 -8.10
N VAL A 166 -9.24 -0.23 -8.55
CA VAL A 166 -7.92 -0.76 -8.16
C VAL A 166 -7.00 0.35 -7.70
N ILE A 167 -6.41 0.16 -6.52
CA ILE A 167 -5.37 1.00 -5.95
C ILE A 167 -4.03 0.27 -6.13
N LEU A 168 -3.01 0.99 -6.60
CA LEU A 168 -1.61 0.57 -6.40
C LEU A 168 -1.09 1.28 -5.15
N ASP A 169 -0.64 0.52 -4.17
CA ASP A 169 0.07 1.04 -3.01
C ASP A 169 1.50 0.52 -3.05
N LEU A 170 2.47 1.43 -3.06
CA LEU A 170 3.88 1.12 -3.28
C LEU A 170 4.76 1.76 -2.20
N ASP A 171 5.39 0.97 -1.35
CA ASP A 171 6.55 1.44 -0.59
C ASP A 171 7.81 1.23 -1.41
N LEU A 172 8.65 2.27 -1.46
CA LEU A 172 9.91 2.22 -2.20
C LEU A 172 10.95 1.31 -1.53
N ASP A 173 10.78 0.96 -0.26
CA ASP A 173 11.69 0.05 0.45
C ASP A 173 11.73 -1.38 -0.13
N VAL A 174 10.72 -1.79 -0.92
CA VAL A 174 10.67 -3.05 -1.68
C VAL A 174 11.85 -3.19 -2.66
N PHE A 175 12.52 -2.08 -2.98
CA PHE A 175 13.69 -2.03 -3.85
C PHE A 175 15.03 -2.17 -3.10
N LYS A 176 15.01 -2.35 -1.79
CA LYS A 176 16.20 -2.73 -1.03
C LYS A 176 16.60 -4.17 -1.38
N LEU A 177 17.91 -4.39 -1.53
CA LEU A 177 18.45 -5.66 -2.05
C LEU A 177 18.29 -6.81 -1.03
N ASN A 178 18.52 -6.51 0.25
CA ASN A 178 18.38 -7.47 1.33
C ASN A 178 17.40 -6.94 2.37
N LEU A 179 16.17 -7.45 2.30
CA LEU A 179 15.06 -7.02 3.14
C LEU A 179 15.15 -7.55 4.57
N SER A 180 15.78 -8.72 4.77
CA SER A 180 15.98 -9.30 6.10
C SER A 180 17.13 -8.70 6.91
N ASP A 181 18.08 -8.02 6.24
CA ASP A 181 19.21 -7.38 6.92
C ASP A 181 18.98 -5.86 7.04
N PRO A 182 18.62 -5.34 8.22
CA PRO A 182 18.42 -3.90 8.41
C PRO A 182 19.71 -3.08 8.23
N LEU A 183 20.89 -3.71 8.36
CA LEU A 183 22.19 -3.03 8.21
C LEU A 183 22.67 -2.99 6.77
N ASN A 184 22.13 -3.84 5.90
CA ASN A 184 22.39 -3.76 4.47
C ASN A 184 21.65 -2.53 3.91
N LEU A 185 22.39 -1.56 3.37
CA LEU A 185 21.80 -0.35 2.78
C LEU A 185 21.82 -0.42 1.24
N GLU A 186 22.08 -1.59 0.66
CA GLU A 186 22.15 -1.73 -0.78
C GLU A 186 20.75 -1.79 -1.38
N LEU A 187 20.61 -1.11 -2.51
CA LEU A 187 19.41 -1.17 -3.33
C LEU A 187 19.63 -2.19 -4.46
N LYS A 188 18.54 -2.69 -5.03
CA LYS A 188 18.56 -3.38 -6.31
C LYS A 188 19.25 -2.49 -7.38
N PRO A 189 19.82 -3.09 -8.43
CA PRO A 189 20.33 -2.33 -9.59
C PRO A 189 19.27 -1.40 -10.19
N ASP A 190 19.66 -0.21 -10.64
CA ASP A 190 18.70 0.79 -11.15
C ASP A 190 17.92 0.31 -12.39
N ASP A 191 18.55 -0.51 -13.24
CA ASP A 191 17.91 -1.11 -14.41
C ASP A 191 16.80 -2.08 -13.99
N GLN A 192 17.05 -2.89 -12.96
CA GLN A 192 16.01 -3.73 -12.37
C GLN A 192 14.88 -2.90 -11.74
N ILE A 193 15.21 -1.85 -10.99
CA ILE A 193 14.20 -0.97 -10.36
C ILE A 193 13.33 -0.32 -11.44
N ARG A 194 13.94 0.23 -12.50
CA ARG A 194 13.19 0.83 -13.63
C ARG A 194 12.29 -0.19 -14.32
N ASP A 195 12.77 -1.41 -14.56
CA ASP A 195 11.96 -2.47 -15.18
C ASP A 195 10.76 -2.87 -14.31
N GLU A 196 10.96 -3.02 -12.99
CA GLU A 196 9.88 -3.31 -12.04
C GLU A 196 8.87 -2.16 -11.97
N LEU A 197 9.33 -0.90 -11.91
CA LEU A 197 8.45 0.29 -11.90
C LEU A 197 7.66 0.43 -13.20
N SER A 198 8.28 0.26 -14.37
CA SER A 198 7.59 0.32 -15.66
C SER A 198 6.54 -0.78 -15.78
N PHE A 199 6.86 -1.99 -15.32
CA PHE A 199 5.88 -3.06 -15.27
C PHE A 199 4.69 -2.71 -14.38
N LEU A 200 4.92 -2.22 -13.15
CA LEU A 200 3.82 -1.84 -12.25
C LEU A 200 2.97 -0.72 -12.84
N ARG A 201 3.59 0.31 -13.42
CA ARG A 201 2.87 1.40 -14.10
C ARG A 201 1.97 0.90 -15.23
N ASP A 202 2.50 0.01 -16.06
CA ASP A 202 1.81 -0.47 -17.27
C ASP A 202 0.86 -1.65 -16.99
N LEU A 203 0.91 -2.21 -15.77
CA LEU A 203 0.15 -3.39 -15.37
C LEU A 203 -1.36 -3.15 -15.40
N TYR A 204 -1.82 -2.00 -14.92
CA TYR A 204 -3.25 -1.71 -14.79
C TYR A 204 -3.55 -0.20 -14.83
N PRO A 205 -4.70 0.24 -15.38
CA PRO A 205 -5.14 1.62 -15.26
C PRO A 205 -5.69 1.89 -13.86
N TYR A 206 -4.81 2.09 -12.87
CA TYR A 206 -5.21 2.32 -11.49
C TYR A 206 -6.09 3.56 -11.33
N ASP A 207 -7.08 3.47 -10.42
CA ASP A 207 -7.90 4.62 -10.06
C ASP A 207 -7.16 5.57 -9.13
N MET A 208 -6.21 5.04 -8.37
CA MET A 208 -5.37 5.76 -7.43
C MET A 208 -4.05 5.03 -7.24
N ILE A 209 -2.98 5.79 -7.05
CA ILE A 209 -1.66 5.26 -6.65
C ILE A 209 -1.23 5.96 -5.37
N THR A 210 -0.84 5.21 -4.36
CA THR A 210 -0.20 5.71 -3.14
C THR A 210 1.25 5.24 -3.09
N VAL A 211 2.16 6.12 -2.67
CA VAL A 211 3.60 5.85 -2.65
C VAL A 211 4.20 6.31 -1.33
N ALA A 212 4.81 5.39 -0.60
CA ALA A 212 5.56 5.68 0.61
C ALA A 212 7.05 5.82 0.31
N LEU A 213 7.68 6.87 0.83
CA LEU A 213 9.11 7.10 0.65
C LEU A 213 9.96 6.38 1.70
N SER A 214 9.43 6.23 2.91
CA SER A 214 9.99 5.45 4.02
C SER A 214 11.52 5.50 4.16
N PRO A 215 12.14 6.68 4.34
CA PRO A 215 13.61 6.80 4.20
C PRO A 215 14.43 5.93 5.16
N ALA A 216 13.89 5.64 6.34
CA ALA A 216 14.53 4.74 7.31
C ALA A 216 14.63 3.31 6.78
N PHE A 217 13.66 2.85 6.00
CA PHE A 217 13.57 1.50 5.45
C PHE A 217 14.31 1.36 4.12
N CYS A 218 14.42 2.45 3.35
CA CYS A 218 15.26 2.48 2.14
C CYS A 218 16.79 2.49 2.41
N GLY A 219 17.24 2.46 3.67
CA GLY A 219 18.65 2.58 4.03
C GLY A 219 19.18 4.02 4.11
N GLY A 220 18.28 4.99 4.34
CA GLY A 220 18.59 6.39 4.60
C GLY A 220 18.12 7.36 3.51
N GLU A 221 18.21 8.66 3.80
CA GLU A 221 17.71 9.75 2.95
C GLU A 221 18.28 9.73 1.52
N ASN A 222 19.57 9.41 1.34
CA ASN A 222 20.20 9.40 0.02
C ASN A 222 19.66 8.28 -0.89
N ASN A 223 19.44 7.10 -0.32
CA ASN A 223 18.87 5.98 -1.06
C ASN A 223 17.41 6.24 -1.40
N CYS A 224 16.65 6.72 -0.43
CA CYS A 224 15.26 7.14 -0.64
C CYS A 224 15.16 8.20 -1.75
N GLU A 225 16.03 9.21 -1.74
CA GLU A 225 16.06 10.22 -2.80
C GLU A 225 16.36 9.61 -4.18
N ARG A 226 17.30 8.66 -4.26
CA ARG A 226 17.57 7.93 -5.50
C ARG A 226 16.35 7.15 -5.97
N LEU A 227 15.69 6.39 -5.09
CA LEU A 227 14.48 5.64 -5.41
C LEU A 227 13.34 6.55 -5.84
N TYR A 228 13.16 7.68 -5.15
CA TYR A 228 12.13 8.65 -5.51
C TYR A 228 12.35 9.23 -6.91
N ARG A 229 13.61 9.54 -7.28
CA ARG A 229 13.93 9.98 -8.65
C ARG A 229 13.63 8.89 -9.68
N LEU A 230 13.98 7.64 -9.40
CA LEU A 230 13.66 6.50 -10.29
C LEU A 230 12.15 6.31 -10.43
N PHE A 231 11.39 6.46 -9.35
CA PHE A 231 9.93 6.43 -9.36
C PHE A 231 9.36 7.55 -10.24
N LEU A 232 9.79 8.80 -10.03
CA LEU A 232 9.35 9.94 -10.85
C LEU A 232 9.69 9.73 -12.34
N GLU A 233 10.88 9.21 -12.66
CA GLU A 233 11.27 8.84 -14.02
C GLU A 233 10.35 7.75 -14.59
N GLY A 234 10.14 6.66 -13.85
CA GLY A 234 9.35 5.51 -14.28
C GLY A 234 7.89 5.84 -14.50
N PHE A 235 7.31 6.67 -13.65
CA PHE A 235 5.91 7.14 -13.73
C PHE A 235 5.75 8.43 -14.56
N GLU A 236 6.81 8.91 -15.19
CA GLU A 236 6.80 10.09 -16.08
C GLU A 236 6.28 11.37 -15.40
N LEU A 237 6.68 11.55 -14.13
CA LEU A 237 6.22 12.65 -13.28
C LEU A 237 7.25 13.79 -13.23
N GLU A 238 6.76 15.02 -13.38
CA GLU A 238 7.57 16.22 -13.23
C GLU A 238 7.27 16.87 -11.86
N LEU A 239 8.24 16.86 -10.94
CA LEU A 239 8.05 17.37 -9.57
C LEU A 239 7.48 18.80 -9.50
N SER A 240 7.70 19.64 -10.50
CA SER A 240 7.13 20.99 -10.62
C SER A 240 5.60 21.02 -10.75
N LYS A 241 4.97 19.89 -11.09
CA LYS A 241 3.52 19.70 -11.19
C LYS A 241 2.91 19.11 -9.91
N ALA A 242 3.74 18.81 -8.90
CA ALA A 242 3.26 18.25 -7.65
C ALA A 242 2.60 19.33 -6.79
N GLU A 243 1.53 18.96 -6.09
CA GLU A 243 0.78 19.81 -5.17
C GLU A 243 0.86 19.22 -3.75
N THR A 244 0.94 20.05 -2.72
CA THR A 244 0.78 19.59 -1.34
C THR A 244 -0.67 19.20 -1.09
N TRP A 245 -0.90 18.12 -0.35
CA TRP A 245 -2.23 17.64 0.02
C TRP A 245 -2.36 17.42 1.53
#